data_AF-A0A1H8J9A9-F1
#
_entry.id   AF-A0A1H8J9A9-F1
#
_cell.length_a   1.000
_cell.length_b   1.000
_cell.length_c   1.000
_cell.angle_alpha   90.00
_cell.angle_beta   90.00
_cell.angle_gamma   90.00
#
_symmetry.space_group_name_H-M   'P 1'
#
loop_
_entity.id
_entity.type
_entity.pdbx_description
1 polymer ?
#
loop_
_entity_poly.entity_id
_entity_poly.type
_entity_poly.pdbx_seq_one_letter_code
_entity_poly.pdbx_strand_id
1 'polypeptide(L)'
;MKQLRAAVMLSDLPVRIFTVCSNKKNMRGYNNERAATAGGKQWFYNWIVRIMMERATNYCLENSVKKLGRPAKMKVLFSARGGHSYGQTKAYWEWLRAKGRPFLDLYEIRFEVLSFGLVDYVPHYMHAGLQLADIAASSMYQAVEARSTRWSTACAEALSPVMARSGGSVVDTGLVLQPHKIDAIGLSGEQKMIFQHYGYRFKR
;
A
#
# COMPACT_ATOMS: atom_id res chain seq x y z
N MET A 1 -20.22 8.98 12.41
CA MET A 1 -19.67 8.95 13.79
C MET A 1 -18.82 7.72 14.10
N LYS A 2 -19.30 6.46 13.95
CA LYS A 2 -18.52 5.26 14.32
C LYS A 2 -17.20 5.06 13.54
N GLN A 3 -17.24 5.16 12.20
CA GLN A 3 -16.05 4.99 11.35
C GLN A 3 -14.97 6.06 11.63
N LEU A 4 -15.39 7.32 11.75
CA LEU A 4 -14.50 8.41 12.12
C LEU A 4 -13.85 8.18 13.49
N ARG A 5 -14.63 7.75 14.49
CA ARG A 5 -14.08 7.41 15.81
C ARG A 5 -13.04 6.28 15.73
N ALA A 6 -13.30 5.24 14.92
CA ALA A 6 -12.34 4.17 14.71
C ALA A 6 -11.05 4.66 14.03
N ALA A 7 -11.14 5.58 13.06
CA ALA A 7 -9.98 6.19 12.42
C ALA A 7 -9.16 7.04 13.41
N VAL A 8 -9.81 7.83 14.26
CA VAL A 8 -9.15 8.60 15.33
C VAL A 8 -8.47 7.68 16.34
N MET A 9 -9.14 6.59 16.75
CA MET A 9 -8.50 5.62 17.66
C MET A 9 -7.28 4.96 17.02
N LEU A 10 -7.34 4.65 15.71
CA LEU A 10 -6.20 4.11 14.98
C LEU A 10 -5.04 5.12 14.87
N SER A 11 -5.32 6.42 14.75
CA SER A 11 -4.28 7.45 14.66
C SER A 11 -3.46 7.62 15.93
N ASP A 12 -3.94 7.13 17.07
CA ASP A 12 -3.25 7.21 18.36
C ASP A 12 -2.36 5.97 18.62
N LEU A 13 -2.43 4.95 17.77
CA LEU A 13 -1.66 3.72 17.93
C LEU A 13 -0.23 3.87 17.36
N PRO A 14 0.76 3.10 17.87
CA PRO A 14 2.14 3.10 17.38
C PRO A 14 2.29 2.33 16.05
N VAL A 15 1.46 2.65 15.07
CA VAL A 15 1.40 1.99 13.76
C VAL A 15 1.84 2.94 12.65
N ARG A 16 2.16 2.37 11.47
CA ARG A 16 2.35 3.13 10.24
C ARG A 16 1.50 2.55 9.12
N ILE A 17 0.80 3.44 8.42
CA ILE A 17 -0.09 3.10 7.32
C ILE A 17 0.62 3.33 5.98
N PHE A 18 0.51 2.32 5.12
CA PHE A 18 0.92 2.37 3.73
C PHE A 18 -0.29 2.05 2.87
N THR A 19 -0.64 2.94 1.96
CA THR A 19 -1.78 2.78 1.04
C THR A 19 -1.31 2.96 -0.39
N VAL A 20 -1.74 2.06 -1.27
CA VAL A 20 -1.56 2.20 -2.72
C VAL A 20 -2.93 2.35 -3.35
N CYS A 21 -3.21 3.52 -3.89
CA CYS A 21 -4.40 3.81 -4.67
C CYS A 21 -4.07 3.64 -6.16
N SER A 22 -4.77 2.73 -6.84
CA SER A 22 -4.59 2.54 -8.28
C SER A 22 -5.89 2.80 -9.03
N ASN A 23 -5.82 3.65 -10.07
CA ASN A 23 -6.95 3.85 -10.97
C ASN A 23 -7.05 2.70 -11.97
N LYS A 24 -7.97 1.77 -11.68
CA LYS A 24 -8.21 0.58 -12.51
C LYS A 24 -8.64 0.91 -13.95
N LYS A 25 -9.29 2.05 -14.22
CA LYS A 25 -9.70 2.42 -15.58
C LYS A 25 -8.49 2.65 -16.49
N ASN A 26 -7.46 3.29 -15.94
CA ASN A 26 -6.25 3.64 -16.70
C ASN A 26 -5.24 2.48 -16.72
N MET A 27 -5.39 1.52 -15.81
CA MET A 27 -4.62 0.28 -15.80
C MET A 27 -5.29 -0.84 -16.60
N ARG A 28 -6.55 -0.70 -16.99
CA ARG A 28 -7.26 -1.64 -17.87
C ARG A 28 -6.69 -1.50 -19.28
N GLY A 29 -6.13 -2.59 -19.81
CA GLY A 29 -5.44 -2.59 -21.11
C GLY A 29 -3.98 -2.17 -21.05
N TYR A 30 -3.46 -1.77 -19.87
CA TYR A 30 -2.03 -1.58 -19.69
C TYR A 30 -1.31 -2.92 -19.82
N ASN A 31 -0.46 -3.05 -20.84
CA ASN A 31 0.39 -4.21 -21.05
C ASN A 31 1.83 -3.86 -20.68
N ASN A 32 2.49 -4.77 -19.95
CA ASN A 32 3.90 -4.67 -19.66
C ASN A 32 4.54 -6.02 -20.00
N GLU A 33 5.11 -6.11 -21.20
CA GLU A 33 5.68 -7.35 -21.74
C GLU A 33 6.79 -7.92 -20.84
N ARG A 34 7.59 -7.06 -20.21
CA ARG A 34 8.63 -7.46 -19.25
C ARG A 34 8.03 -8.04 -17.97
N ALA A 35 6.93 -7.48 -17.48
CA ALA A 35 6.19 -8.03 -16.34
C ALA A 35 5.44 -9.32 -16.72
N ALA A 36 4.96 -9.44 -17.95
CA ALA A 36 4.33 -10.65 -18.48
C ALA A 36 5.31 -11.83 -18.54
N THR A 37 6.61 -11.57 -18.78
CA THR A 37 7.67 -12.58 -18.72
C THR A 37 7.80 -13.26 -17.36
N ALA A 38 7.33 -12.64 -16.27
CA ALA A 38 7.30 -13.26 -14.94
C ALA A 38 6.25 -14.38 -14.81
N GLY A 39 5.43 -14.64 -15.85
CA GLY A 39 4.57 -15.83 -15.96
C GLY A 39 3.40 -15.91 -14.97
N GLY A 40 3.15 -14.84 -14.19
CA GLY A 40 2.16 -14.86 -13.12
C GLY A 40 0.73 -14.59 -13.60
N LYS A 41 -0.21 -15.47 -13.22
CA LYS A 41 -1.63 -15.09 -13.16
C LYS A 41 -1.75 -13.93 -12.16
N GLN A 42 -2.63 -12.95 -12.40
CA GLN A 42 -2.82 -11.76 -11.54
C GLN A 42 -1.65 -10.76 -11.46
N TRP A 43 -0.91 -10.54 -12.55
CA TRP A 43 0.22 -9.60 -12.61
C TRP A 43 -0.07 -8.22 -11.97
N PHE A 44 -1.27 -7.67 -12.19
CA PHE A 44 -1.65 -6.35 -11.68
C PHE A 44 -1.67 -6.30 -10.15
N TYR A 45 -2.19 -7.36 -9.51
CA TYR A 45 -2.23 -7.42 -8.06
C TYR A 45 -0.85 -7.65 -7.46
N ASN A 46 -0.03 -8.52 -8.08
CA ASN A 46 1.37 -8.68 -7.68
C ASN A 46 2.14 -7.35 -7.82
N TRP A 47 1.83 -6.55 -8.84
CA TRP A 47 2.43 -5.23 -9.03
C TRP A 47 2.03 -4.23 -7.93
N ILE A 48 0.72 -4.09 -7.63
CA ILE A 48 0.25 -3.19 -6.57
C ILE A 48 0.77 -3.61 -5.19
N VAL A 49 0.74 -4.91 -4.90
CA VAL A 49 1.29 -5.46 -3.66
C VAL A 49 2.80 -5.23 -3.59
N ARG A 50 3.55 -5.42 -4.68
CA ARG A 50 4.98 -5.10 -4.74
C ARG A 50 5.24 -3.65 -4.37
N ILE A 51 4.55 -2.69 -4.97
CA ILE A 51 4.71 -1.26 -4.65
C ILE A 51 4.54 -1.04 -3.15
N MET A 52 3.51 -1.61 -2.55
CA MET A 52 3.27 -1.51 -1.11
C MET A 52 4.41 -2.13 -0.28
N MET A 53 4.86 -3.33 -0.66
CA MET A 53 5.92 -4.05 0.05
C MET A 53 7.28 -3.37 -0.07
N GLU A 54 7.59 -2.72 -1.18
CA GLU A 54 8.81 -1.91 -1.30
C GLU A 54 8.83 -0.83 -0.21
N ARG A 55 7.73 -0.13 0.07
CA ARG A 55 7.68 0.90 1.12
C ARG A 55 7.70 0.29 2.52
N ALA A 56 6.88 -0.73 2.76
CA ALA A 56 6.78 -1.37 4.06
C ALA A 56 8.11 -2.01 4.50
N THR A 57 8.81 -2.70 3.58
CA THR A 57 10.10 -3.34 3.88
C THR A 57 11.22 -2.32 4.09
N ASN A 58 11.26 -1.22 3.33
CA ASN A 58 12.21 -0.13 3.59
C ASN A 58 11.99 0.47 4.98
N TYR A 59 10.75 0.78 5.35
CA TYR A 59 10.43 1.28 6.69
C TYR A 59 10.83 0.29 7.79
N CYS A 60 10.54 -1.00 7.62
CA CYS A 60 10.92 -2.03 8.59
C CYS A 60 12.44 -2.16 8.73
N LEU A 61 13.19 -2.08 7.63
CA LEU A 61 14.66 -2.10 7.65
C LEU A 61 15.21 -0.90 8.43
N GLU A 62 14.83 0.32 8.03
CA GLU A 62 15.27 1.54 8.70
C GLU A 62 14.92 1.54 10.19
N ASN A 63 13.68 1.20 10.54
CA ASN A 63 13.22 1.17 11.91
C ASN A 63 13.92 0.09 12.74
N SER A 64 14.17 -1.11 12.18
CA SER A 64 14.87 -2.18 12.90
C SER A 64 16.34 -1.86 13.12
N VAL A 65 17.05 -1.34 12.11
CA VAL A 65 18.44 -0.89 12.25
C VAL A 65 18.53 0.22 13.29
N LYS A 66 17.63 1.21 13.24
CA LYS A 66 17.60 2.30 14.22
C LYS A 66 17.36 1.84 15.65
N LYS A 67 16.45 0.88 15.87
CA LYS A 67 16.05 0.45 17.22
C LYS A 67 16.92 -0.67 17.79
N LEU A 68 17.42 -1.56 16.94
CA LEU A 68 18.06 -2.82 17.35
C LEU A 68 19.52 -2.91 16.89
N GLY A 69 20.03 -1.94 16.13
CA GLY A 69 21.37 -1.96 15.55
C GLY A 69 21.56 -2.97 14.40
N ARG A 70 20.50 -3.66 13.98
CA ARG A 70 20.54 -4.69 12.93
C ARG A 70 19.19 -4.88 12.24
N PRO A 71 19.17 -5.39 10.99
CA PRO A 71 17.92 -5.79 10.34
C PRO A 71 17.17 -6.86 11.14
N ALA A 72 15.86 -6.67 11.32
CA ALA A 72 14.97 -7.66 11.94
C ALA A 72 13.92 -8.16 10.94
N LYS A 73 13.47 -9.41 11.11
CA LYS A 73 12.50 -10.02 10.20
C LYS A 73 11.09 -9.45 10.42
N MET A 74 10.41 -9.16 9.31
CA MET A 74 9.02 -8.74 9.26
C MET A 74 8.11 -9.96 9.06
N LYS A 75 7.04 -10.03 9.86
CA LYS A 75 5.92 -10.95 9.62
C LYS A 75 4.85 -10.24 8.78
N VAL A 76 4.39 -10.88 7.71
CA VAL A 76 3.35 -10.36 6.82
C VAL A 76 2.10 -11.21 6.99
N LEU A 77 0.99 -10.57 7.33
CA LEU A 77 -0.31 -11.20 7.44
C LEU A 77 -1.24 -10.62 6.37
N PHE A 78 -1.70 -11.48 5.47
CA PHE A 78 -2.72 -11.11 4.49
C PHE A 78 -4.10 -11.52 4.99
N SER A 79 -5.06 -10.60 4.83
CA SER A 79 -6.47 -10.90 5.03
C SER A 79 -6.99 -11.76 3.87
N ALA A 80 -7.36 -13.01 4.16
CA ALA A 80 -8.00 -13.92 3.22
C ALA A 80 -9.41 -13.42 2.86
N ARG A 81 -9.53 -12.75 1.70
CA ARG A 81 -10.79 -12.40 1.03
C ARG A 81 -10.68 -13.00 -0.36
N GLY A 82 -11.60 -13.90 -0.74
CA GLY A 82 -11.47 -14.77 -1.91
C GLY A 82 -11.02 -14.06 -3.20
N GLY A 83 -10.29 -14.77 -4.07
CA GLY A 83 -9.83 -14.25 -5.37
C GLY A 83 -8.34 -13.94 -5.48
N HIS A 84 -7.54 -14.10 -4.41
CA HIS A 84 -6.08 -14.01 -4.48
C HIS A 84 -5.39 -15.37 -4.38
N SER A 85 -4.51 -15.65 -5.35
CA SER A 85 -3.60 -16.80 -5.30
C SER A 85 -2.35 -16.44 -4.51
N TYR A 86 -2.46 -16.51 -3.20
CA TYR A 86 -1.44 -16.19 -2.23
C TYR A 86 -0.10 -16.93 -2.43
N GLY A 87 -0.13 -18.20 -2.82
CA GLY A 87 1.07 -18.95 -3.20
C GLY A 87 1.82 -18.35 -4.40
N GLN A 88 1.11 -17.72 -5.35
CA GLN A 88 1.73 -17.05 -6.50
C GLN A 88 2.42 -15.74 -6.10
N THR A 89 1.92 -15.03 -5.09
CA THR A 89 2.60 -13.81 -4.59
C THR A 89 3.94 -14.15 -3.95
N LYS A 90 4.03 -15.25 -3.19
CA LYS A 90 5.33 -15.75 -2.65
C LYS A 90 6.31 -16.08 -3.78
N ALA A 91 5.87 -16.89 -4.74
CA ALA A 91 6.69 -17.27 -5.89
C ALA A 91 7.17 -16.05 -6.70
N TYR A 92 6.30 -15.04 -6.86
CA TYR A 92 6.65 -13.80 -7.52
C TYR A 92 7.75 -13.02 -6.79
N TRP A 93 7.69 -12.93 -5.46
CA TRP A 93 8.73 -12.27 -4.69
C TRP A 93 10.04 -13.05 -4.65
N GLU A 94 10.00 -14.39 -4.64
CA GLU A 94 11.20 -15.21 -4.81
C GLU A 94 11.84 -15.00 -6.18
N TRP A 95 11.02 -14.91 -7.24
CA TRP A 95 11.49 -14.56 -8.58
C TRP A 95 12.14 -13.17 -8.61
N LEU A 96 11.56 -12.16 -7.95
CA LEU A 96 12.17 -10.84 -7.83
C LEU A 96 13.52 -10.90 -7.12
N ARG A 97 13.63 -11.66 -6.03
CA ARG A 97 14.89 -11.86 -5.30
C ARG A 97 15.97 -12.47 -6.19
N ALA A 98 15.62 -13.49 -6.97
CA ALA A 98 16.54 -14.19 -7.85
C ALA A 98 16.99 -13.33 -9.05
N LYS A 99 16.13 -12.44 -9.55
CA LYS A 99 16.45 -11.53 -10.65
C LYS A 99 17.41 -10.40 -10.27
N GLY A 100 17.57 -10.12 -8.97
CA GLY A 100 18.45 -9.06 -8.49
C GLY A 100 17.81 -7.67 -8.57
N ARG A 101 18.62 -6.64 -8.82
CA ARG A 101 18.15 -5.24 -8.77
C ARG A 101 17.28 -4.89 -9.98
N PRO A 102 16.08 -4.33 -9.80
CA PRO A 102 15.31 -3.75 -10.88
C PRO A 102 16.05 -2.58 -11.56
N PHE A 103 15.67 -2.29 -12.80
CA PHE A 103 16.19 -1.15 -13.56
C PHE A 103 15.83 0.21 -12.93
N LEU A 104 14.70 0.27 -12.22
CA LEU A 104 14.31 1.42 -11.40
C LEU A 104 14.55 1.03 -9.94
N ASP A 105 15.50 1.69 -9.28
CA ASP A 105 16.01 1.35 -7.94
C ASP A 105 15.49 2.28 -6.83
N LEU A 106 14.66 3.28 -7.19
CA LEU A 106 14.10 4.23 -6.22
C LEU A 106 13.40 3.53 -5.05
N TYR A 107 12.74 2.40 -5.32
CA TYR A 107 12.16 1.54 -4.29
C TYR A 107 12.36 0.07 -4.65
N GLU A 108 12.98 -0.68 -3.74
CA GLU A 108 13.18 -2.12 -3.85
C GLU A 108 12.62 -2.84 -2.61
N ILE A 109 12.20 -4.09 -2.77
CA ILE A 109 11.84 -4.95 -1.64
C ILE A 109 13.12 -5.28 -0.87
N ARG A 110 13.15 -4.96 0.42
CA ARG A 110 14.27 -5.31 1.31
C ARG A 110 14.14 -6.75 1.78
N PHE A 111 14.76 -7.68 1.05
CA PHE A 111 14.80 -9.11 1.39
C PHE A 111 15.59 -9.41 2.67
N GLU A 112 16.34 -8.45 3.20
CA GLU A 112 16.99 -8.54 4.51
C GLU A 112 15.96 -8.63 5.64
N VAL A 113 14.80 -7.96 5.49
CA VAL A 113 13.71 -7.99 6.49
C VAL A 113 12.56 -8.90 6.07
N LEU A 114 12.31 -9.08 4.78
CA LEU A 114 11.25 -9.97 4.32
C LEU A 114 11.70 -11.44 4.39
N SER A 115 10.92 -12.27 5.09
CA SER A 115 11.10 -13.73 5.13
C SER A 115 9.83 -14.41 4.62
N PHE A 116 9.95 -15.27 3.61
CA PHE A 116 8.81 -15.99 3.03
C PHE A 116 8.14 -16.98 3.99
N GLY A 117 8.92 -17.53 4.94
CA GLY A 117 8.41 -18.36 6.02
C GLY A 117 7.60 -17.59 7.08
N LEU A 118 7.59 -16.26 7.03
CA LEU A 118 6.82 -15.39 7.92
C LEU A 118 5.67 -14.68 7.19
N VAL A 119 5.24 -15.22 6.06
CA VAL A 119 4.12 -14.69 5.27
C VAL A 119 2.95 -15.66 5.40
N ASP A 120 1.89 -15.24 6.09
CA ASP A 120 0.69 -16.04 6.33
C ASP A 120 -0.57 -15.39 5.75
N TYR A 121 -1.61 -16.20 5.60
CA TYR A 121 -2.92 -15.82 5.10
C TYR A 121 -3.97 -16.33 6.08
N VAL A 122 -4.77 -15.43 6.62
CA VAL A 122 -5.71 -15.74 7.69
C VAL A 122 -7.03 -15.00 7.45
N PRO A 123 -8.17 -15.54 7.92
CA PRO A 123 -9.43 -14.82 7.84
C PRO A 123 -9.33 -13.43 8.50
N HIS A 124 -10.00 -12.44 7.90
CA HIS A 124 -9.89 -11.03 8.29
C HIS A 124 -10.28 -10.73 9.75
N TYR A 125 -11.06 -11.60 10.40
CA TYR A 125 -11.50 -11.45 11.78
C TYR A 125 -10.56 -12.10 12.81
N MET A 126 -9.57 -12.90 12.38
CA MET A 126 -8.71 -13.67 13.29
C MET A 126 -7.64 -12.84 14.00
N HIS A 127 -7.26 -11.68 13.45
CA HIS A 127 -6.24 -10.82 14.04
C HIS A 127 -6.67 -9.36 14.06
N ALA A 128 -6.51 -8.71 15.22
CA ALA A 128 -6.79 -7.29 15.39
C ALA A 128 -6.03 -6.41 14.37
N GLY A 129 -4.79 -6.76 14.03
CA GLY A 129 -4.01 -6.04 13.02
C GLY A 129 -4.67 -5.99 11.64
N LEU A 130 -5.44 -7.03 11.26
CA LEU A 130 -6.19 -7.03 10.00
C LEU A 130 -7.42 -6.12 10.07
N GLN A 131 -8.03 -5.96 11.24
CA GLN A 131 -9.10 -4.99 11.45
C GLN A 131 -8.57 -3.56 11.36
N LEU A 132 -7.36 -3.29 11.91
CA LEU A 132 -6.71 -1.98 11.77
C LEU A 132 -6.40 -1.67 10.29
N ALA A 133 -5.89 -2.66 9.54
CA ALA A 133 -5.66 -2.52 8.11
C ALA A 133 -6.96 -2.25 7.33
N ASP A 134 -8.07 -2.89 7.72
CA ASP A 134 -9.38 -2.69 7.11
C ASP A 134 -9.95 -1.29 7.38
N ILE A 135 -9.72 -0.71 8.57
CA ILE A 135 -10.04 0.70 8.86
C ILE A 135 -9.28 1.61 7.89
N ALA A 136 -7.97 1.42 7.73
CA ALA A 136 -7.16 2.22 6.83
C ALA A 136 -7.63 2.12 5.37
N ALA A 137 -7.84 0.90 4.89
CA ALA A 137 -8.32 0.64 3.53
C ALA A 137 -9.71 1.23 3.29
N SER A 138 -10.64 1.06 4.23
CA SER A 138 -12.00 1.57 4.13
C SER A 138 -12.07 3.09 4.19
N SER A 139 -11.28 3.73 5.04
CA SER A 139 -11.16 5.20 5.11
C SER A 139 -10.70 5.77 3.77
N MET A 140 -9.65 5.19 3.19
CA MET A 140 -9.14 5.63 1.89
C MET A 140 -10.11 5.35 0.75
N TYR A 141 -10.78 4.19 0.76
CA TYR A 141 -11.82 3.86 -0.21
C TYR A 141 -12.98 4.86 -0.17
N GLN A 142 -13.48 5.19 1.03
CA GLN A 142 -14.54 6.18 1.24
C GLN A 142 -14.16 7.57 0.72
N ALA A 143 -12.89 7.95 0.86
CA ALA A 143 -12.39 9.25 0.41
C ALA A 143 -12.25 9.35 -1.12
N VAL A 144 -12.01 8.23 -1.82
CA VAL A 144 -11.84 8.22 -3.29
C VAL A 144 -13.11 7.83 -4.07
N GLU A 145 -14.08 7.18 -3.43
CA GLU A 145 -15.37 6.83 -4.04
C GLU A 145 -16.36 8.00 -3.96
N ALA A 146 -16.08 9.06 -4.71
CA ALA A 146 -16.85 10.31 -4.72
C ALA A 146 -18.31 10.15 -5.19
N ARG A 147 -18.66 9.03 -5.84
CA ARG A 147 -20.04 8.77 -6.28
C ARG A 147 -20.94 8.21 -5.18
N SER A 148 -20.36 7.82 -4.04
CA SER A 148 -21.11 7.26 -2.93
C SER A 148 -21.84 8.35 -2.14
N THR A 149 -23.08 8.11 -1.74
CA THR A 149 -23.80 8.99 -0.79
C THR A 149 -23.14 9.04 0.59
N ARG A 150 -22.21 8.12 0.86
CA ARG A 150 -21.40 8.08 2.09
C ARG A 150 -20.00 8.67 1.88
N TRP A 151 -19.74 9.32 0.75
CA TRP A 151 -18.43 9.90 0.47
C TRP A 151 -18.04 10.90 1.57
N SER A 152 -16.80 10.79 2.03
CA SER A 152 -16.20 11.69 3.01
C SER A 152 -14.70 11.48 3.04
N THR A 153 -13.94 12.56 3.13
CA THR A 153 -12.49 12.52 3.35
C THR A 153 -12.11 12.41 4.83
N ALA A 154 -13.04 12.71 5.75
CA ALA A 154 -12.74 12.89 7.18
C ALA A 154 -12.06 11.67 7.83
N CYS A 155 -12.52 10.46 7.53
CA CYS A 155 -11.90 9.23 8.07
C CYS A 155 -10.47 9.04 7.56
N ALA A 156 -10.21 9.38 6.30
CA ALA A 156 -8.87 9.28 5.72
C ALA A 156 -7.95 10.39 6.21
N GLU A 157 -8.46 11.62 6.36
CA GLU A 157 -7.71 12.75 6.92
C GLU A 157 -7.32 12.51 8.39
N ALA A 158 -8.19 11.89 9.19
CA ALA A 158 -7.90 11.53 10.58
C ALA A 158 -6.68 10.61 10.73
N LEU A 159 -6.34 9.83 9.69
CA LEU A 159 -5.18 8.92 9.72
C LEU A 159 -3.83 9.61 9.49
N SER A 160 -3.82 10.93 9.21
CA SER A 160 -2.59 11.70 8.91
C SER A 160 -1.44 11.53 9.89
N PRO A 161 -1.66 11.41 11.22
CA PRO A 161 -0.58 11.23 12.18
C PRO A 161 0.19 9.90 12.01
N VAL A 162 -0.47 8.87 11.49
CA VAL A 162 0.08 7.51 11.35
C VAL A 162 0.39 7.10 9.92
N MET A 163 0.14 7.96 8.94
CA MET A 163 0.63 7.72 7.58
C MET A 163 2.15 7.67 7.55
N ALA A 164 2.72 6.67 6.87
CA ALA A 164 4.16 6.53 6.77
C ALA A 164 4.78 7.73 6.03
N ARG A 165 5.96 8.17 6.49
CA ARG A 165 6.67 9.33 5.96
C ARG A 165 8.14 9.00 5.74
N SER A 166 8.67 9.51 4.63
CA SER A 166 10.11 9.57 4.36
C SER A 166 10.46 11.01 3.99
N GLY A 167 11.51 11.56 4.59
CA GLY A 167 11.85 12.99 4.45
C GLY A 167 10.69 13.94 4.82
N GLY A 168 9.80 13.53 5.74
CA GLY A 168 8.61 14.28 6.12
C GLY A 168 7.41 14.16 5.17
N SER A 169 7.59 13.61 3.97
CA SER A 169 6.55 13.47 2.94
C SER A 169 5.76 12.17 3.08
N VAL A 170 4.44 12.25 2.93
CA VAL A 170 3.55 11.07 2.77
C VAL A 170 3.50 10.62 1.31
N VAL A 171 3.63 11.55 0.36
CA VAL A 171 3.60 11.30 -1.08
C VAL A 171 4.66 10.26 -1.45
N ASP A 172 4.22 9.25 -2.20
CA ASP A 172 5.01 8.11 -2.68
C ASP A 172 5.67 7.23 -1.59
N THR A 173 5.36 7.52 -0.31
CA THR A 173 5.76 6.74 0.86
C THR A 173 4.54 6.08 1.52
N GLY A 174 3.79 6.83 2.33
CA GLY A 174 2.60 6.34 3.02
C GLY A 174 1.37 6.29 2.12
N LEU A 175 1.29 7.17 1.12
CA LEU A 175 0.25 7.15 0.10
C LEU A 175 0.90 7.17 -1.28
N VAL A 176 0.60 6.15 -2.09
CA VAL A 176 1.05 6.04 -3.47
C VAL A 176 -0.14 6.08 -4.40
N LEU A 177 -0.10 6.93 -5.42
CA LEU A 177 -1.11 7.01 -6.47
C LEU A 177 -0.56 6.45 -7.80
N GLN A 178 -1.27 5.49 -8.37
CA GLN A 178 -0.91 4.85 -9.64
C GLN A 178 -2.00 5.07 -10.72
N PRO A 179 -1.62 5.33 -11.98
CA PRO A 179 -0.25 5.49 -12.49
C PRO A 179 0.43 6.81 -12.01
N HIS A 180 1.76 6.85 -11.95
CA HIS A 180 2.52 8.04 -11.49
C HIS A 180 2.29 9.32 -12.31
N LYS A 181 1.77 9.22 -13.54
CA LYS A 181 1.31 10.39 -14.32
C LYS A 181 -0.03 10.87 -13.78
N ILE A 182 -0.02 11.46 -12.58
CA ILE A 182 -1.22 11.76 -11.78
C ILE A 182 -2.21 12.69 -12.50
N ASP A 183 -1.73 13.62 -13.32
CA ASP A 183 -2.57 14.55 -14.08
C ASP A 183 -3.35 13.85 -15.20
N ALA A 184 -2.79 12.78 -15.77
CA ALA A 184 -3.43 11.97 -16.80
C ALA A 184 -4.45 10.97 -16.23
N ILE A 185 -4.64 10.95 -14.89
CA ILE A 185 -5.54 9.97 -14.27
C ILE A 185 -7.02 10.30 -14.53
N GLY A 186 -7.36 11.60 -14.67
CA GLY A 186 -8.75 12.04 -14.80
C GLY A 186 -9.53 11.97 -13.49
N LEU A 187 -8.87 12.26 -12.35
CA LEU A 187 -9.56 12.38 -11.06
C LEU A 187 -10.48 13.61 -11.05
N SER A 188 -11.69 13.46 -10.49
CA SER A 188 -12.57 14.59 -10.19
C SER A 188 -11.98 15.51 -9.12
N GLY A 189 -12.53 16.72 -8.98
CA GLY A 189 -12.13 17.65 -7.91
C GLY A 189 -12.24 17.03 -6.52
N GLU A 190 -13.36 16.37 -6.24
CA GLU A 190 -13.63 15.66 -4.97
C GLU A 190 -12.59 14.56 -4.70
N GLN A 191 -12.26 13.75 -5.71
CA GLN A 191 -11.23 12.72 -5.58
C GLN A 191 -9.84 13.30 -5.32
N LYS A 192 -9.51 14.45 -5.90
CA LYS A 192 -8.22 15.12 -5.71
C LYS A 192 -8.04 15.59 -4.26
N MET A 193 -9.12 15.93 -3.54
CA MET A 193 -9.06 16.52 -2.20
C MET A 193 -8.21 15.68 -1.24
N ILE A 194 -8.45 14.37 -1.15
CA ILE A 194 -7.70 13.53 -0.21
C ILE A 194 -6.22 13.40 -0.60
N PHE A 195 -5.90 13.37 -1.90
CA PHE A 195 -4.51 13.33 -2.35
C PHE A 195 -3.80 14.66 -2.06
N GLN A 196 -4.48 15.79 -2.28
CA GLN A 196 -3.96 17.13 -1.98
C GLN A 196 -3.71 17.32 -0.49
N HIS A 197 -4.62 16.83 0.36
CA HIS A 197 -4.43 16.78 1.82
C HIS A 197 -3.12 16.08 2.20
N TYR A 198 -2.77 15.00 1.50
CA TYR A 198 -1.52 14.26 1.70
C TYR A 198 -0.31 14.80 0.93
N GLY A 199 -0.44 15.95 0.25
CA GLY A 199 0.65 16.67 -0.37
C GLY A 199 0.82 16.46 -1.88
N TYR A 200 -0.07 15.71 -2.54
CA TYR A 200 -0.07 15.62 -4.01
C TYR A 200 -0.41 16.97 -4.63
N ARG A 201 0.31 17.33 -5.70
CA ARG A 201 0.07 18.56 -6.47
C ARG A 201 -0.32 18.18 -7.90
N PHE A 202 -1.55 18.51 -8.27
CA PHE A 202 -2.05 18.34 -9.64
C PHE A 202 -1.83 19.61 -10.43
N LYS A 203 -1.46 19.47 -11.71
CA LYS A 203 -1.43 20.61 -12.63
C LYS A 203 -2.85 21.15 -12.81
N ARG A 204 -2.95 22.48 -12.88
CA ARG A 204 -4.18 23.18 -13.24
C ARG A 204 -4.42 23.06 -14.74
#